data_AF-E3C7I9-F1
#
_entry.id   AF-E3C7I9-F1
#
_cell.length_a   1.000
_cell.length_b   1.000
_cell.length_c   1.000
_cell.angle_alpha   90.00
_cell.angle_beta   90.00
_cell.angle_gamma   90.00
#
_symmetry.space_group_name_H-M   'P 1'
#
loop_
_entity.id
_entity.type
_entity.pdbx_description
1 polymer ?
#
loop_
_entity_poly.entity_id
_entity_poly.type
_entity_poly.pdbx_seq_one_letter_code
_entity_poly.pdbx_strand_id
1 'polypeptide(L)'
;QAIKNFKPEPYFELNAEILANQQKFVAKLDPYQRFKDETGLVTFMQAKHAQEGSQGGLIKDVQKQAKKSASPQLFSLSSLQSAMNKRYHASASQTLAAIQSLYEAKLLSYPRTDCAYITDEEFDYLVANLTKYLGLVSKQVALTNTTPNKRYVNGKKVEEHYAIIMTKVVPTKDQLASLPKLQQQVYDLVLRTTLAMFADPYEYEETTIITQVGDANFKATGKVPTKQGWQALFDDHKA
;
A
#
# COMPACT_ATOMS: atom_id res chain seq x y z
N GLN A 1 -7.11 3.63 -27.58
CA GLN A 1 -8.17 4.47 -28.21
C GLN A 1 -8.73 5.50 -27.21
N ALA A 2 -9.04 5.12 -25.96
CA ALA A 2 -9.50 6.04 -24.91
C ALA A 2 -8.55 7.23 -24.63
N ILE A 3 -7.23 7.02 -24.54
CA ILE A 3 -6.25 8.11 -24.33
C ILE A 3 -6.16 9.07 -25.53
N LYS A 4 -6.26 8.55 -26.76
CA LYS A 4 -6.19 9.37 -28.00
C LYS A 4 -7.41 10.30 -28.15
N ASN A 5 -8.54 9.90 -27.58
CA ASN A 5 -9.79 10.67 -27.63
C ASN A 5 -10.04 11.45 -26.33
N PHE A 6 -9.12 11.37 -25.35
CA PHE A 6 -9.26 12.11 -24.10
C PHE A 6 -9.03 13.59 -24.37
N LYS A 7 -10.05 14.40 -24.09
CA LYS A 7 -9.97 15.85 -24.10
C LYS A 7 -10.00 16.30 -22.63
N PRO A 8 -8.88 16.78 -22.07
CA PRO A 8 -8.88 17.29 -20.71
C PRO A 8 -9.85 18.47 -20.60
N GLU A 9 -10.76 18.40 -19.63
CA GLU A 9 -11.65 19.51 -19.30
C GLU A 9 -11.27 20.05 -17.92
N PRO A 10 -11.05 21.38 -17.77
CA PRO A 10 -10.83 21.97 -16.46
C PRO A 10 -12.09 21.79 -15.60
N TYR A 11 -11.88 21.66 -14.30
CA TYR A 11 -12.95 21.63 -13.32
C TYR A 11 -12.49 22.31 -12.04
N PHE A 12 -13.45 22.76 -11.26
CA PHE A 12 -13.24 23.40 -9.96
C PHE A 12 -13.68 22.46 -8.84
N GLU A 13 -13.03 22.58 -7.69
CA GLU A 13 -13.39 21.91 -6.44
C GLU A 13 -13.49 22.95 -5.33
N LEU A 14 -14.40 22.72 -4.40
CA LEU A 14 -14.52 23.54 -3.19
C LEU A 14 -13.83 22.82 -2.03
N ASN A 15 -12.82 23.47 -1.45
CA ASN A 15 -12.13 23.02 -0.25
C ASN A 15 -12.20 24.13 0.80
N ALA A 16 -12.34 23.75 2.07
CA ALA A 16 -12.30 24.66 3.18
C ALA A 16 -10.99 24.47 3.96
N GLU A 17 -10.30 25.57 4.21
CA GLU A 17 -9.17 25.61 5.13
C GLU A 17 -9.71 25.93 6.53
N ILE A 18 -9.71 24.93 7.41
CA ILE A 18 -10.30 25.05 8.74
C ILE A 18 -9.21 25.41 9.74
N LEU A 19 -9.44 26.51 10.47
CA LEU A 19 -8.64 26.91 11.63
C LEU A 19 -9.46 26.70 12.90
N ALA A 20 -9.04 25.77 13.76
CA ALA A 20 -9.70 25.48 15.03
C ALA A 20 -8.63 25.19 16.09
N ASN A 21 -8.74 25.80 17.27
CA ASN A 21 -7.79 25.59 18.39
C ASN A 21 -6.31 25.73 17.98
N GLN A 22 -5.98 26.76 17.18
CA GLN A 22 -4.64 27.01 16.62
C GLN A 22 -4.11 25.91 15.68
N GLN A 23 -4.93 24.91 15.35
CA GLN A 23 -4.63 23.87 14.37
C GLN A 23 -5.29 24.20 13.04
N LYS A 24 -4.60 23.85 11.96
CA LYS A 24 -5.00 24.16 10.60
C LYS A 24 -5.07 22.88 9.79
N PHE A 25 -6.19 22.64 9.10
CA PHE A 25 -6.34 21.47 8.22
C PHE A 25 -7.25 21.79 7.02
N VAL A 26 -7.08 21.05 5.93
CA VAL A 26 -7.93 21.18 4.74
C VAL A 26 -9.02 20.13 4.79
N ALA A 27 -10.26 20.56 4.62
CA ALA A 27 -11.44 19.71 4.50
C ALA A 27 -12.04 19.85 3.09
N LYS A 28 -12.42 18.73 2.47
CA LYS A 28 -13.00 18.71 1.13
C LYS A 28 -14.51 18.75 1.21
N LEU A 29 -15.19 19.35 0.24
CA LEU A 29 -16.66 19.34 0.16
C LEU A 29 -17.20 17.91 0.30
N ASP A 30 -18.23 17.74 1.14
CA ASP A 30 -18.91 16.48 1.40
C ASP A 30 -20.44 16.66 1.29
N PRO A 31 -21.14 15.94 0.39
CA PRO A 31 -20.59 14.97 -0.55
C PRO A 31 -19.68 15.60 -1.60
N TYR A 32 -18.71 14.83 -2.08
CA TYR A 32 -17.75 15.30 -3.09
C TYR A 32 -18.45 15.70 -4.39
N GLN A 33 -18.13 16.88 -4.89
CA GLN A 33 -18.64 17.41 -6.14
C GLN A 33 -17.55 18.20 -6.87
N ARG A 34 -17.54 18.05 -8.21
CA ARG A 34 -16.77 18.89 -9.13
C ARG A 34 -17.70 19.88 -9.82
N PHE A 35 -17.18 21.04 -10.14
CA PHE A 35 -17.89 22.08 -10.88
C PHE A 35 -17.22 22.28 -12.24
N LYS A 36 -18.01 22.36 -13.31
CA LYS A 36 -17.50 22.51 -14.67
C LYS A 36 -16.79 23.85 -14.88
N ASP A 37 -17.31 24.89 -14.26
CA ASP A 37 -16.81 26.25 -14.34
C ASP A 37 -16.96 26.97 -12.98
N GLU A 38 -16.34 28.14 -12.89
CA GLU A 38 -16.37 29.00 -11.71
C GLU A 38 -17.79 29.49 -11.41
N THR A 39 -18.60 29.79 -12.43
CA THR A 39 -19.99 30.21 -12.27
C THR A 39 -20.81 29.16 -11.51
N GLY A 40 -20.66 27.88 -11.86
CA GLY A 40 -21.32 26.78 -11.18
C GLY A 40 -20.85 26.61 -9.73
N LEU A 41 -19.56 26.81 -9.47
CA LEU A 41 -19.01 26.81 -8.12
C LEU A 41 -19.59 27.95 -7.27
N VAL A 42 -19.56 29.18 -7.79
CA VAL A 42 -20.09 30.37 -7.09
C VAL A 42 -21.59 30.25 -6.83
N THR A 43 -22.35 29.75 -7.81
CA THR A 43 -23.79 29.49 -7.65
C THR A 43 -24.06 28.51 -6.52
N PHE A 44 -23.26 27.42 -6.45
CA PHE A 44 -23.37 26.46 -5.36
C PHE A 44 -23.02 27.10 -4.00
N MET A 45 -21.94 27.86 -3.93
CA MET A 45 -21.52 28.55 -2.70
C MET A 45 -22.62 29.48 -2.19
N GLN A 46 -23.20 30.30 -3.06
CA GLN A 46 -24.32 31.19 -2.73
C GLN A 46 -25.53 30.40 -2.22
N ALA A 47 -25.94 29.33 -2.93
CA ALA A 47 -27.05 28.47 -2.53
C ALA A 47 -26.83 27.74 -1.20
N LYS A 48 -25.56 27.55 -0.80
CA LYS A 48 -25.16 26.97 0.47
C LYS A 48 -24.77 28.00 1.52
N HIS A 49 -24.99 29.29 1.28
CA HIS A 49 -24.57 30.36 2.19
C HIS A 49 -23.09 30.27 2.59
N ALA A 50 -22.24 29.79 1.68
CA ALA A 50 -20.79 29.73 1.81
C ALA A 50 -20.17 30.87 0.99
N GLN A 51 -19.10 31.47 1.49
CA GLN A 51 -18.38 32.56 0.82
C GLN A 51 -16.88 32.29 0.78
N GLU A 52 -16.19 32.91 -0.18
CA GLU A 52 -14.74 32.91 -0.19
C GLU A 52 -14.18 33.74 0.97
N GLY A 53 -12.98 33.38 1.43
CA GLY A 53 -12.32 34.04 2.55
C GLY A 53 -12.74 33.49 3.90
N SER A 54 -12.73 34.34 4.93
CA SER A 54 -12.99 33.92 6.30
C SER A 54 -14.49 33.87 6.58
N GLN A 55 -14.96 32.70 7.03
CA GLN A 55 -16.33 32.49 7.45
C GLN A 55 -16.34 31.59 8.69
N GLY A 56 -17.26 31.85 9.62
CA GLY A 56 -17.49 30.95 10.76
C GLY A 56 -17.98 29.58 10.31
N GLY A 57 -17.45 28.53 10.92
CA GLY A 57 -17.89 27.16 10.71
C GLY A 57 -18.20 26.44 12.02
N LEU A 58 -19.00 25.40 11.94
CA LEU A 58 -19.37 24.52 13.05
C LEU A 58 -18.76 23.14 12.83
N ILE A 59 -17.95 22.66 13.77
CA ILE A 59 -17.57 21.24 13.79
C ILE A 59 -18.81 20.44 14.23
N LYS A 60 -19.43 19.74 13.28
CA LYS A 60 -20.65 18.96 13.52
C LYS A 60 -20.36 17.60 14.13
N ASP A 61 -19.24 17.01 13.73
CA ASP A 61 -18.86 15.66 14.16
C ASP A 61 -17.36 15.49 14.17
N VAL A 62 -16.87 14.73 15.15
CA VAL A 62 -15.48 14.27 15.27
C VAL A 62 -15.53 12.79 15.63
N GLN A 63 -15.20 11.95 14.65
CA GLN A 63 -15.17 10.52 14.83
C GLN A 63 -13.73 10.02 14.86
N LYS A 64 -13.38 9.26 15.90
CA LYS A 64 -12.11 8.56 16.02
C LYS A 64 -12.33 7.06 15.96
N GLN A 65 -11.57 6.38 15.11
CA GLN A 65 -11.66 4.93 14.96
C GLN A 65 -10.27 4.31 14.93
N ALA A 66 -10.04 3.32 15.80
CA ALA A 66 -8.90 2.43 15.67
C ALA A 66 -9.10 1.52 14.46
N LYS A 67 -8.17 1.56 13.50
CA LYS A 67 -8.17 0.75 12.29
C LYS A 67 -6.89 -0.06 12.19
N LYS A 68 -6.98 -1.19 11.47
CA LYS A 68 -5.84 -2.06 11.16
C LYS A 68 -5.81 -2.35 9.67
N SER A 69 -4.60 -2.47 9.12
CA SER A 69 -4.36 -2.88 7.74
C SER A 69 -3.49 -4.13 7.74
N ALA A 70 -3.99 -5.20 7.13
CA ALA A 70 -3.19 -6.40 6.89
C ALA A 70 -2.06 -6.10 5.88
N SER A 71 -1.02 -6.93 5.90
CA SER A 71 0.10 -6.80 4.96
C SER A 71 -0.33 -7.10 3.51
N PRO A 72 0.47 -6.66 2.51
CA PRO A 72 0.24 -6.97 1.11
C PRO A 72 0.10 -8.48 0.86
N GLN A 73 -0.62 -8.84 -0.21
CA GLN A 73 -0.65 -10.21 -0.69
C GLN A 73 0.75 -10.66 -1.17
N LEU A 74 0.99 -11.97 -1.16
CA LEU A 74 2.18 -12.52 -1.81
C LEU A 74 2.10 -12.32 -3.32
N PHE A 75 3.25 -12.38 -3.99
CA PHE A 75 3.32 -11.99 -5.39
C PHE A 75 2.93 -13.12 -6.35
N SER A 76 2.00 -12.81 -7.25
CA SER A 76 1.97 -13.38 -8.60
C SER A 76 3.00 -12.69 -9.51
N LEU A 77 3.24 -13.23 -10.71
CA LEU A 77 4.09 -12.59 -11.72
C LEU A 77 3.58 -11.18 -12.08
N SER A 78 2.29 -11.06 -12.38
CA SER A 78 1.67 -9.79 -12.79
C SER A 78 1.72 -8.71 -11.70
N SER A 79 1.49 -9.10 -10.44
CA SER A 79 1.56 -8.19 -9.31
C SER A 79 3.01 -7.75 -8.99
N LEU A 80 3.98 -8.66 -9.12
CA LEU A 80 5.40 -8.31 -8.96
C LEU A 80 5.89 -7.40 -10.08
N GLN A 81 5.53 -7.68 -11.34
CA GLN A 81 5.84 -6.79 -12.47
C GLN A 81 5.28 -5.39 -12.27
N SER A 82 4.04 -5.28 -11.80
CA SER A 82 3.41 -3.99 -11.48
C SER A 82 4.14 -3.25 -10.36
N ALA A 83 4.51 -3.96 -9.28
CA ALA A 83 5.23 -3.39 -8.16
C ALA A 83 6.65 -2.92 -8.55
N MET A 84 7.36 -3.72 -9.35
CA MET A 84 8.69 -3.39 -9.86
C MET A 84 8.66 -2.20 -10.83
N ASN A 85 7.64 -2.12 -11.67
CA ASN A 85 7.44 -0.97 -12.55
C ASN A 85 7.19 0.32 -11.75
N LYS A 86 6.30 0.27 -10.75
CA LYS A 86 5.99 1.43 -9.89
C LYS A 86 7.22 1.93 -9.13
N ARG A 87 8.04 1.03 -8.59
CA ARG A 87 9.15 1.37 -7.67
C ARG A 87 10.48 1.67 -8.37
N TYR A 88 10.73 0.99 -9.49
CA TYR A 88 12.03 0.92 -10.15
C TYR A 88 11.96 1.11 -11.67
N HIS A 89 10.77 1.40 -12.23
CA HIS A 89 10.55 1.59 -13.67
C HIS A 89 11.00 0.40 -14.54
N ALA A 90 11.12 -0.80 -13.95
CA ALA A 90 11.44 -2.01 -14.68
C ALA A 90 10.25 -2.41 -15.56
N SER A 91 10.54 -2.84 -16.79
CA SER A 91 9.52 -3.42 -17.66
C SER A 91 9.09 -4.81 -17.15
N ALA A 92 7.95 -5.29 -17.66
CA ALA A 92 7.48 -6.65 -17.38
C ALA A 92 8.51 -7.72 -17.79
N SER A 93 9.18 -7.53 -18.94
CA SER A 93 10.19 -8.46 -19.46
C SER A 93 11.49 -8.44 -18.65
N GLN A 94 11.96 -7.25 -18.24
CA GLN A 94 13.13 -7.11 -17.37
C GLN A 94 12.88 -7.78 -16.01
N THR A 95 11.68 -7.56 -15.45
CA THR A 95 11.29 -8.17 -14.18
C THR A 95 11.22 -9.70 -14.30
N LEU A 96 10.59 -10.23 -15.35
CA LEU A 96 10.53 -11.68 -15.57
C LEU A 96 11.93 -12.29 -15.72
N ALA A 97 12.82 -11.65 -16.48
CA ALA A 97 14.20 -12.12 -16.62
C ALA A 97 14.94 -12.17 -15.27
N ALA A 98 14.76 -11.14 -14.42
CA ALA A 98 15.35 -11.11 -13.10
C ALA A 98 14.82 -12.23 -12.18
N ILE A 99 13.50 -12.46 -12.15
CA ILE A 99 12.90 -13.54 -11.34
C ILE A 99 13.35 -14.90 -11.88
N GLN A 100 13.41 -15.09 -13.20
CA GLN A 100 13.89 -16.32 -13.83
C GLN A 100 15.32 -16.66 -13.39
N SER A 101 16.25 -15.69 -13.42
CA SER A 101 17.62 -15.90 -12.92
C SER A 101 17.66 -16.25 -11.43
N LEU A 102 16.82 -15.61 -10.61
CA LEU A 102 16.73 -15.91 -9.17
C LEU A 102 16.15 -17.31 -8.91
N TYR A 103 15.20 -17.76 -9.72
CA TYR A 103 14.63 -19.10 -9.67
C TYR A 103 15.65 -20.17 -10.08
N GLU A 104 16.41 -19.95 -11.16
CA GLU A 104 17.49 -20.84 -11.60
C GLU A 104 18.61 -20.95 -10.55
N ALA A 105 18.91 -19.85 -9.86
CA ALA A 105 19.78 -19.81 -8.69
C ALA A 105 19.14 -20.42 -7.42
N LYS A 106 17.89 -20.89 -7.51
CA LYS A 106 17.08 -21.48 -6.42
C LYS A 106 16.78 -20.51 -5.27
N LEU A 107 16.89 -19.21 -5.48
CA LEU A 107 16.66 -18.18 -4.45
C LEU A 107 15.18 -17.82 -4.29
N LEU A 108 14.41 -17.86 -5.38
CA LEU A 108 12.96 -17.65 -5.39
C LEU A 108 12.24 -18.88 -5.96
N SER A 109 10.95 -19.01 -5.63
CA SER A 109 10.06 -20.02 -6.22
C SER A 109 9.71 -19.72 -7.68
N TYR A 110 8.90 -20.60 -8.28
CA TYR A 110 8.62 -20.59 -9.71
C TYR A 110 8.10 -19.23 -10.22
N PRO A 111 8.70 -18.66 -11.30
CA PRO A 111 8.49 -17.26 -11.68
C PRO A 111 7.19 -16.99 -12.44
N ARG A 112 6.53 -18.02 -12.98
CA ARG A 112 5.35 -17.88 -13.86
C ARG A 112 4.10 -18.43 -13.19
N THR A 113 3.67 -17.72 -12.16
CA THR A 113 2.49 -18.04 -11.36
C THR A 113 1.53 -16.85 -11.36
N ASP A 114 0.24 -17.13 -11.50
CA ASP A 114 -0.82 -16.14 -11.29
C ASP A 114 -1.40 -16.20 -9.86
N CYS A 115 -0.91 -17.14 -9.06
CA CYS A 115 -1.37 -17.36 -7.68
C CYS A 115 -0.66 -16.42 -6.69
N ALA A 116 -1.42 -15.94 -5.70
CA ALA A 116 -0.94 -15.15 -4.57
C ALA A 116 -0.99 -15.91 -3.23
N TYR A 117 -1.22 -17.23 -3.28
CA TYR A 117 -1.36 -18.11 -2.11
C TYR A 117 -0.24 -19.16 -2.09
N ILE A 118 0.00 -19.71 -0.92
CA ILE A 118 0.91 -20.82 -0.67
C ILE A 118 0.19 -21.97 0.05
N THR A 119 0.80 -23.14 0.10
CA THR A 119 0.29 -24.27 0.90
C THR A 119 0.91 -24.27 2.30
N ASP A 120 0.43 -25.17 3.16
CA ASP A 120 1.01 -25.38 4.49
C ASP A 120 2.48 -25.84 4.41
N GLU A 121 2.87 -26.59 3.36
CA GLU A 121 4.26 -27.03 3.17
C GLU A 121 5.22 -25.84 2.99
N GLU A 122 4.84 -24.86 2.17
CA GLU A 122 5.65 -23.66 2.00
C GLU A 122 5.73 -22.83 3.27
N PHE A 123 4.60 -22.71 3.96
CA PHE A 123 4.53 -21.96 5.21
C PHE A 123 5.49 -22.53 6.26
N ASP A 124 5.51 -23.85 6.43
CA ASP A 124 6.33 -24.52 7.45
C ASP A 124 7.83 -24.28 7.24
N TYR A 125 8.33 -24.35 6.00
CA TYR A 125 9.75 -24.09 5.76
C TYR A 125 10.12 -22.62 5.86
N LEU A 126 9.18 -21.71 5.55
CA LEU A 126 9.40 -20.29 5.74
C LEU A 126 9.53 -19.95 7.23
N VAL A 127 8.67 -20.53 8.09
CA VAL A 127 8.78 -20.42 9.55
C VAL A 127 10.13 -20.98 10.04
N ALA A 128 10.54 -22.16 9.54
CA ALA A 128 11.80 -22.78 9.95
C ALA A 128 13.05 -21.96 9.59
N ASN A 129 12.97 -21.05 8.61
CA ASN A 129 14.09 -20.20 8.17
C ASN A 129 13.90 -18.70 8.50
N LEU A 130 12.87 -18.35 9.26
CA LEU A 130 12.43 -16.96 9.49
C LEU A 130 13.55 -16.05 10.02
N THR A 131 14.31 -16.53 11.00
CA THR A 131 15.45 -15.79 11.58
C THR A 131 16.54 -15.50 10.54
N LYS A 132 16.80 -16.43 9.62
CA LYS A 132 17.81 -16.25 8.57
C LYS A 132 17.34 -15.20 7.56
N TYR A 133 16.08 -15.26 7.14
CA TYR A 133 15.48 -14.26 6.25
C TYR A 133 15.46 -12.87 6.88
N LEU A 134 15.07 -12.77 8.16
CA LEU A 134 15.08 -11.51 8.91
C LEU A 134 16.49 -10.93 9.01
N GLY A 135 17.53 -11.78 9.12
CA GLY A 135 18.93 -11.35 9.11
C GLY A 135 19.40 -10.68 7.81
N LEU A 136 18.65 -10.83 6.71
CA LEU A 136 18.94 -10.21 5.42
C LEU A 136 18.35 -8.80 5.27
N VAL A 137 17.41 -8.40 6.13
CA VAL A 137 16.86 -7.05 6.14
C VAL A 137 17.51 -6.20 7.24
N SER A 138 17.56 -4.88 7.02
CA SER A 138 18.20 -3.94 7.96
C SER A 138 17.34 -3.62 9.20
N LYS A 139 16.02 -3.69 9.06
CA LYS A 139 15.07 -3.36 10.13
C LYS A 139 14.60 -4.64 10.83
N GLN A 140 14.71 -4.65 12.16
CA GLN A 140 14.11 -5.69 12.97
C GLN A 140 12.62 -5.38 13.18
N VAL A 141 11.79 -6.37 12.88
CA VAL A 141 10.34 -6.34 13.09
C VAL A 141 9.95 -7.63 13.80
N ALA A 142 9.02 -7.55 14.74
CA ALA A 142 8.49 -8.74 15.40
C ALA A 142 7.69 -9.57 14.38
N LEU A 143 8.07 -10.83 14.22
CA LEU A 143 7.43 -11.78 13.31
C LEU A 143 6.68 -12.84 14.12
N THR A 144 5.58 -12.41 14.73
CA THR A 144 4.79 -13.15 15.72
C THR A 144 3.80 -14.14 15.09
N ASN A 145 3.41 -13.93 13.84
CA ASN A 145 2.35 -14.68 13.18
C ASN A 145 2.87 -15.97 12.52
N THR A 146 3.29 -16.95 13.33
CA THR A 146 3.86 -18.23 12.89
C THR A 146 2.84 -19.37 12.77
N THR A 147 1.54 -19.03 12.72
CA THR A 147 0.45 -19.98 12.42
C THR A 147 -0.16 -19.68 11.06
N PRO A 148 -0.54 -20.70 10.25
CA PRO A 148 -1.12 -20.50 8.93
C PRO A 148 -2.35 -19.58 8.94
N ASN A 149 -2.37 -18.58 8.06
CA ASN A 149 -3.49 -17.66 7.88
C ASN A 149 -4.06 -17.80 6.46
N LYS A 150 -5.37 -18.03 6.33
CA LYS A 150 -6.08 -18.22 5.04
C LYS A 150 -5.94 -17.07 4.04
N ARG A 151 -5.52 -15.89 4.49
CA ARG A 151 -5.16 -14.77 3.62
C ARG A 151 -3.99 -15.10 2.69
N TYR A 152 -3.05 -15.91 3.14
CA TYR A 152 -1.81 -16.26 2.42
C TYR A 152 -1.69 -17.78 2.22
N VAL A 153 -2.01 -18.57 3.25
CA VAL A 153 -1.91 -20.03 3.26
C VAL A 153 -3.26 -20.63 2.91
N ASN A 154 -3.46 -20.94 1.64
CA ASN A 154 -4.70 -21.52 1.14
C ASN A 154 -4.45 -22.44 -0.05
N GLY A 155 -4.05 -23.69 0.23
CA GLY A 155 -3.79 -24.69 -0.79
C GLY A 155 -4.96 -24.97 -1.75
N LYS A 156 -6.21 -24.68 -1.36
CA LYS A 156 -7.37 -24.79 -2.28
C LYS A 156 -7.37 -23.75 -3.40
N LYS A 157 -6.62 -22.66 -3.23
CA LYS A 157 -6.44 -21.60 -4.24
C LYS A 157 -5.11 -21.72 -4.98
N VAL A 158 -4.31 -22.72 -4.66
CA VAL A 158 -3.07 -23.05 -5.37
C VAL A 158 -3.44 -24.06 -6.44
N GLU A 159 -3.22 -23.69 -7.70
CA GLU A 159 -3.37 -24.59 -8.84
C GLU A 159 -2.03 -25.31 -9.08
N GLU A 160 -1.37 -25.06 -10.21
CA GLU A 160 -0.08 -25.69 -10.55
C GLU A 160 1.10 -25.09 -9.76
N HIS A 161 1.05 -23.79 -9.49
CA HIS A 161 2.13 -23.05 -8.84
C HIS A 161 1.59 -22.12 -7.75
N TYR A 162 2.27 -22.08 -6.62
CA TYR A 162 2.02 -21.13 -5.53
C TYR A 162 2.68 -19.77 -5.83
N ALA A 163 2.54 -18.81 -4.91
CA ALA A 163 3.11 -17.47 -5.05
C ALA A 163 4.65 -17.43 -5.18
N ILE A 164 5.18 -16.35 -5.72
CA ILE A 164 6.62 -16.06 -5.76
C ILE A 164 7.08 -15.68 -4.35
N ILE A 165 7.86 -16.55 -3.72
CA ILE A 165 8.35 -16.46 -2.33
C ILE A 165 9.81 -16.91 -2.25
N MET A 166 10.42 -16.74 -1.06
CA MET A 166 11.76 -17.24 -0.75
C MET A 166 11.77 -18.76 -0.71
N THR A 167 12.86 -19.41 -1.14
CA THR A 167 13.01 -20.87 -0.98
C THR A 167 13.82 -21.21 0.28
N LYS A 168 13.95 -22.51 0.58
CA LYS A 168 14.83 -23.06 1.63
C LYS A 168 16.32 -22.67 1.46
N VAL A 169 16.74 -22.25 0.26
CA VAL A 169 18.11 -21.78 -0.02
C VAL A 169 18.21 -20.30 0.34
N VAL A 170 18.78 -20.03 1.51
CA VAL A 170 18.98 -18.65 1.99
C VAL A 170 20.40 -18.17 1.63
N PRO A 171 20.54 -17.14 0.78
CA PRO A 171 21.84 -16.61 0.40
C PRO A 171 22.49 -15.80 1.53
N THR A 172 23.82 -15.65 1.48
CA THR A 172 24.54 -14.69 2.32
C THR A 172 24.35 -13.26 1.81
N LYS A 173 24.67 -12.27 2.67
CA LYS A 173 24.64 -10.85 2.27
C LYS A 173 25.59 -10.56 1.10
N ASP A 174 26.77 -11.20 1.08
CA ASP A 174 27.74 -11.03 0.00
C ASP A 174 27.24 -11.62 -1.33
N GLN A 175 26.60 -12.79 -1.28
CA GLN A 175 25.95 -13.39 -2.45
C GLN A 175 24.88 -12.45 -3.01
N LEU A 176 24.03 -11.88 -2.17
CA LEU A 176 23.03 -10.89 -2.60
C LEU A 176 23.69 -9.64 -3.17
N ALA A 177 24.73 -9.11 -2.54
CA ALA A 177 25.45 -7.92 -3.01
C ALA A 177 26.11 -8.14 -4.39
N SER A 178 26.46 -9.39 -4.72
CA SER A 178 27.05 -9.75 -6.02
C SER A 178 26.05 -9.84 -7.17
N LEU A 179 24.74 -9.93 -6.89
CA LEU A 179 23.71 -10.04 -7.92
C LEU A 179 23.59 -8.74 -8.73
N PRO A 180 23.17 -8.81 -10.01
CA PRO A 180 22.72 -7.63 -10.75
C PRO A 180 21.69 -6.81 -9.99
N LYS A 181 21.73 -5.48 -10.14
CA LYS A 181 20.91 -4.55 -9.33
C LYS A 181 19.42 -4.87 -9.34
N LEU A 182 18.87 -5.21 -10.51
CA LEU A 182 17.44 -5.54 -10.62
C LEU A 182 17.10 -6.85 -9.89
N GLN A 183 17.98 -7.84 -9.93
CA GLN A 183 17.79 -9.09 -9.17
C GLN A 183 17.83 -8.82 -7.66
N GLN A 184 18.74 -7.97 -7.19
CA GLN A 184 18.74 -7.53 -5.79
C GLN A 184 17.42 -6.88 -5.39
N GLN A 185 16.90 -5.97 -6.23
CA GLN A 185 15.63 -5.27 -5.98
C GLN A 185 14.42 -6.21 -5.98
N VAL A 186 14.37 -7.16 -6.92
CA VAL A 186 13.32 -8.20 -6.96
C VAL A 186 13.39 -9.06 -5.70
N TYR A 187 14.57 -9.58 -5.36
CA TYR A 187 14.75 -10.44 -4.20
C TYR A 187 14.38 -9.71 -2.90
N ASP A 188 14.86 -8.48 -2.68
CA ASP A 188 14.54 -7.68 -1.49
C ASP A 188 13.03 -7.40 -1.36
N LEU A 189 12.36 -7.09 -2.47
CA LEU A 189 10.92 -6.85 -2.45
C LEU A 189 10.12 -8.12 -2.14
N VAL A 190 10.47 -9.25 -2.75
CA VAL A 190 9.82 -10.55 -2.46
C VAL A 190 10.09 -10.98 -1.02
N LEU A 191 11.32 -10.79 -0.52
CA LEU A 191 11.71 -11.07 0.86
C LEU A 191 10.88 -10.25 1.85
N ARG A 192 10.81 -8.94 1.68
CA ARG A 192 10.05 -8.05 2.59
C ARG A 192 8.55 -8.37 2.57
N THR A 193 7.97 -8.64 1.40
CA THR A 193 6.56 -9.05 1.29
C THR A 193 6.31 -10.41 1.94
N THR A 194 7.23 -11.36 1.79
CA THR A 194 7.12 -12.67 2.46
C THR A 194 7.22 -12.51 3.98
N LEU A 195 8.20 -11.75 4.48
CA LEU A 195 8.33 -11.46 5.92
C LEU A 195 7.11 -10.72 6.48
N ALA A 196 6.49 -9.84 5.70
CA ALA A 196 5.33 -9.06 6.10
C ALA A 196 4.09 -9.91 6.42
N MET A 197 4.00 -11.15 5.92
CA MET A 197 2.90 -12.06 6.31
C MET A 197 3.03 -12.57 7.75
N PHE A 198 4.26 -12.57 8.30
CA PHE A 198 4.55 -12.99 9.67
C PHE A 198 4.52 -11.82 10.67
N ALA A 199 4.57 -10.57 10.19
CA ALA A 199 4.52 -9.38 11.02
C ALA A 199 3.10 -9.03 11.47
N ASP A 200 2.97 -8.27 12.56
CA ASP A 200 1.68 -7.75 13.02
C ASP A 200 1.04 -6.78 12.00
N PRO A 201 -0.29 -6.60 12.05
CA PRO A 201 -0.97 -5.59 11.24
C PRO A 201 -0.43 -4.19 11.51
N TYR A 202 -0.47 -3.33 10.49
CA TYR A 202 -0.32 -1.90 10.70
C TYR A 202 -1.56 -1.36 11.40
N GLU A 203 -1.39 -0.70 12.55
CA GLU A 203 -2.48 -0.13 13.34
C GLU A 203 -2.39 1.40 13.32
N TYR A 204 -3.53 2.08 13.15
CA TYR A 204 -3.61 3.53 13.13
C TYR A 204 -4.96 4.01 13.69
N GLU A 205 -4.96 5.20 14.28
CA GLU A 205 -6.20 5.93 14.59
C GLU A 205 -6.56 6.79 13.38
N GLU A 206 -7.75 6.57 12.81
CA GLU A 206 -8.33 7.46 11.81
C GLU A 206 -9.28 8.44 12.50
N THR A 207 -9.03 9.74 12.31
CA THR A 207 -9.93 10.80 12.75
C THR A 207 -10.63 11.39 11.54
N THR A 208 -11.96 11.39 11.53
CA THR A 208 -12.79 12.10 10.55
C THR A 208 -13.49 13.26 11.22
N ILE A 209 -13.36 14.45 10.64
CA ILE A 209 -13.98 15.69 11.12
C ILE A 209 -14.93 16.18 10.04
N ILE A 210 -16.19 16.43 10.42
CA ILE A 210 -17.18 17.10 9.58
C ILE A 210 -17.36 18.52 10.07
N THR A 211 -17.01 19.48 9.21
CA THR A 211 -17.17 20.91 9.47
C THR A 211 -18.23 21.49 8.55
N GLN A 212 -19.25 22.13 9.10
CA GLN A 212 -20.25 22.86 8.36
C GLN A 212 -19.84 24.33 8.21
N VAL A 213 -19.91 24.86 6.99
CA VAL A 213 -19.73 26.28 6.68
C VAL A 213 -20.93 26.70 5.84
N GLY A 214 -21.74 27.63 6.35
CA GLY A 214 -23.11 27.83 5.84
C GLY A 214 -23.91 26.52 5.95
N ASP A 215 -24.46 26.06 4.83
CA ASP A 215 -25.17 24.79 4.68
C ASP A 215 -24.36 23.72 3.95
N ALA A 216 -23.08 24.01 3.64
CA ALA A 216 -22.16 23.05 3.05
C ALA A 216 -21.39 22.31 4.16
N ASN A 217 -21.25 20.98 4.01
CA ASN A 217 -20.39 20.19 4.87
C ASN A 217 -19.04 19.96 4.19
N PHE A 218 -18.00 19.92 5.00
CA PHE A 218 -16.63 19.64 4.60
C PHE A 218 -16.07 18.53 5.47
N LYS A 219 -15.39 17.57 4.84
CA LYS A 219 -14.81 16.41 5.50
C LYS A 219 -13.29 16.45 5.44
N ALA A 220 -12.67 16.33 6.60
CA ALA A 220 -11.24 16.06 6.73
C ALA A 220 -11.04 14.68 7.35
N THR A 221 -10.07 13.92 6.84
CA THR A 221 -9.66 12.64 7.41
C THR A 221 -8.16 12.65 7.64
N GLY A 222 -7.75 12.38 8.89
CA GLY A 222 -6.36 12.22 9.30
C GLY A 222 -6.10 10.81 9.82
N LYS A 223 -4.87 10.31 9.64
CA LYS A 223 -4.43 9.00 10.14
C LYS A 223 -3.18 9.19 10.99
N VAL A 224 -3.20 8.64 12.20
CA VAL A 224 -2.03 8.63 13.09
C VAL A 224 -1.62 7.19 13.33
N PRO A 225 -0.40 6.77 12.89
CA PRO A 225 0.13 5.44 13.18
C PRO A 225 0.17 5.19 14.69
N THR A 226 -0.35 4.04 15.14
CA THR A 226 -0.24 3.59 16.54
C THR A 226 0.68 2.37 16.67
N LYS A 227 0.73 1.51 15.64
CA LYS A 227 1.76 0.46 15.50
C LYS A 227 2.16 0.30 14.04
N GLN A 228 3.46 0.32 13.78
CA GLN A 228 3.99 0.16 12.41
C GLN A 228 3.73 -1.23 11.83
N GLY A 229 3.82 -2.29 12.65
CA GLY A 229 3.61 -3.67 12.20
C GLY A 229 4.45 -3.99 10.96
N TRP A 230 3.83 -4.63 9.96
CA TRP A 230 4.46 -4.95 8.69
C TRP A 230 5.01 -3.75 7.92
N GLN A 231 4.50 -2.52 8.12
CA GLN A 231 5.01 -1.34 7.42
C GLN A 231 6.47 -1.06 7.77
N ALA A 232 6.93 -1.45 8.97
CA ALA A 232 8.33 -1.31 9.35
C ALA A 232 9.31 -2.08 8.43
N LEU A 233 8.83 -3.07 7.67
CA LEU A 233 9.65 -3.78 6.68
C LEU A 233 9.84 -3.00 5.38
N PHE A 234 9.08 -1.94 5.13
CA PHE A 234 9.15 -1.14 3.92
C PHE A 234 9.59 0.27 4.30
N ASP A 235 10.60 0.83 3.62
CA ASP A 235 11.00 2.21 3.89
C ASP A 235 9.92 3.19 3.45
N ASP A 236 9.74 4.26 4.23
CA ASP A 236 8.69 5.30 4.10
C ASP A 236 8.69 6.07 2.76
N HIS A 237 9.62 5.76 1.85
CA HIS A 237 9.81 6.51 0.61
C HIS A 237 9.31 5.83 -0.67
N LYS A 238 8.82 4.59 -0.63
CA LYS A 238 8.35 3.90 -1.85
C LYS A 238 7.22 2.89 -1.61
N ALA A 239 6.11 3.30 -0.99
CA ALA A 239 4.87 2.51 -0.98
C ALA A 239 3.92 2.93 -2.11
#